data_AF-A0A5B7UKP8-F1
#
_entry.id   AF-A0A5B7UKP8-F1
#
_cell.length_a   1.000
_cell.length_b   1.000
_cell.length_c   1.000
_cell.angle_alpha   90.00
_cell.angle_beta   90.00
_cell.angle_gamma   90.00
#
_symmetry.space_group_name_H-M   'P 1'
#
loop_
_entity.id
_entity.type
_entity.pdbx_description
1 polymer ?
#
loop_
_entity_poly.entity_id
_entity_poly.type
_entity_poly.pdbx_seq_one_letter_code
_entity_poly.pdbx_strand_id
1 'polypeptide(L)' 'MIRAVIERTWAEHPAAPCVLVPVVAANRASWRALERAGLRRVGTGDLEPDNPVDDRTHYFYRADRPQADD' A
#
# COMPACT_ATOMS: atom_id res chain seq x y z
N MET A 1 10.18 -2.07 -8.77
CA MET A 1 8.85 -2.68 -8.99
C MET A 1 7.73 -1.91 -8.32
N ILE A 2 7.59 -1.90 -6.98
CA ILE A 2 6.46 -1.24 -6.29
C ILE A 2 6.27 0.24 -6.69
N ARG A 3 7.35 1.03 -6.75
CA ARG A 3 7.29 2.45 -7.19
C ARG A 3 6.72 2.61 -8.60
N ALA A 4 7.19 1.80 -9.55
CA ALA A 4 6.71 1.83 -10.93
C ALA A 4 5.21 1.45 -11.03
N VAL A 5 4.73 0.53 -10.19
CA VAL A 5 3.30 0.21 -10.13
C VAL A 5 2.50 1.40 -9.62
N ILE A 6 2.97 2.11 -8.59
CA ILE A 6 2.30 3.30 -8.06
C ILE A 6 2.27 4.44 -9.09
N GLU A 7 3.39 4.70 -9.77
CA GLU A 7 3.48 5.67 -10.86
C GLU A 7 2.48 5.34 -11.98
N ARG A 8 2.39 4.07 -12.36
CA ARG A 8 1.40 3.59 -13.33
C ARG A 8 -0.03 3.77 -12.82
N THR A 9 -0.31 3.48 -11.55
CA THR A 9 -1.63 3.72 -10.94
C THR A 9 -2.03 5.20 -11.04
N TRP A 10 -1.10 6.15 -10.90
CA TRP A 10 -1.40 7.56 -11.09
C TRP A 10 -1.79 7.92 -12.52
N ALA A 11 -1.10 7.33 -13.50
CA ALA A 11 -1.40 7.53 -14.91
C ALA A 11 -2.76 6.91 -15.30
N GLU A 12 -3.07 5.72 -14.79
CA GLU A 12 -4.31 4.99 -15.09
C GLU A 12 -5.52 5.54 -14.32
N HIS A 13 -5.30 6.12 -13.14
CA HIS A 13 -6.36 6.69 -12.31
C HIS A 13 -6.07 8.16 -11.94
N PRO A 14 -6.19 9.11 -12.88
CA PRO A 14 -5.82 10.53 -12.66
C PRO A 14 -6.58 11.25 -11.55
N ALA A 15 -7.71 10.71 -11.08
CA ALA A 15 -8.47 11.29 -9.97
C ALA A 15 -8.11 10.70 -8.58
N ALA A 16 -7.36 9.59 -8.52
CA ALA A 16 -7.05 8.92 -7.25
C ALA A 16 -6.08 9.74 -6.38
N PRO A 17 -6.50 10.26 -5.20
CA PRO A 17 -5.64 11.13 -4.39
C PRO A 17 -4.54 10.35 -3.63
N CYS A 18 -4.72 9.03 -3.47
CA CYS A 18 -3.77 8.17 -2.79
C CYS A 18 -3.87 6.72 -3.31
N VAL A 19 -2.83 5.91 -3.10
CA VAL A 19 -2.85 4.45 -3.21
C VAL A 19 -2.82 3.88 -1.80
N LEU A 20 -3.74 2.97 -1.50
CA LEU A 20 -3.80 2.24 -0.23
C LEU A 20 -3.53 0.76 -0.47
N VAL A 21 -2.65 0.17 0.34
CA VAL A 21 -2.26 -1.24 0.24
C VAL A 21 -2.44 -1.90 1.61
N PRO A 22 -3.45 -2.78 1.79
CA PRO A 22 -3.50 -3.67 2.93
C PRO A 22 -2.49 -4.81 2.77
N VAL A 23 -1.85 -5.20 3.85
CA VAL A 23 -0.93 -6.35 3.89
C VAL A 23 -1.01 -7.04 5.23
N VAL A 24 -1.08 -8.37 5.21
CA VAL A 24 -1.10 -9.21 6.42
C VAL A 24 0.01 -8.78 7.38
N ALA A 25 -0.34 -8.50 8.63
CA ALA A 25 0.57 -7.90 9.62
C ALA A 25 1.79 -8.80 9.90
N ALA A 26 1.60 -10.12 9.85
CA ALA A 26 2.66 -11.11 9.99
C ALA A 26 3.66 -11.11 8.81
N ASN A 27 3.29 -10.62 7.63
CA ASN A 27 4.14 -10.64 6.44
C ASN A 27 5.14 -9.47 6.41
N ARG A 28 6.17 -9.59 7.25
CA ARG A 28 7.23 -8.58 7.43
C ARG A 28 8.00 -8.23 6.16
N ALA A 29 8.23 -9.19 5.29
CA ALA A 29 8.95 -8.95 4.03
C ALA A 29 8.17 -7.97 3.14
N SER A 30 6.86 -8.21 2.98
CA SER A 30 5.99 -7.39 2.13
C SER A 30 5.89 -5.95 2.64
N TRP A 31 5.56 -5.75 3.92
CA TRP A 31 5.39 -4.37 4.41
C TRP A 31 6.71 -3.60 4.52
N ARG A 32 7.85 -4.27 4.75
CA ARG A 32 9.17 -3.62 4.63
C ARG A 32 9.50 -3.22 3.20
N ALA A 33 9.05 -3.96 2.19
CA ALA A 33 9.20 -3.56 0.79
C ALA A 33 8.37 -2.31 0.47
N LEU A 34 7.16 -2.19 1.01
CA LEU A 34 6.32 -0.98 0.90
C LEU A 34 7.01 0.24 1.55
N GLU A 35 7.56 0.08 2.75
CA GLU A 35 8.32 1.14 3.43
C GLU A 35 9.52 1.62 2.58
N ARG A 36 10.31 0.69 2.04
CA ARG A 36 11.43 1.02 1.15
C ARG A 36 10.97 1.71 -0.14
N ALA A 37 9.78 1.40 -0.61
CA ALA A 37 9.18 2.07 -1.76
C ALA A 37 8.69 3.49 -1.44
N GLY A 38 8.56 3.86 -0.17
CA GLY A 38 8.15 5.19 0.29
C GLY A 38 6.73 5.27 0.84
N LEU A 39 6.01 4.15 0.98
CA LEU A 39 4.70 4.15 1.62
C LEU A 39 4.84 4.25 3.13
N ARG A 40 3.87 4.89 3.76
CA ARG A 40 3.77 4.98 5.22
C ARG A 40 2.62 4.15 5.75
N ARG A 41 2.82 3.50 6.90
CA ARG A 41 1.73 2.82 7.61
C ARG A 41 0.77 3.87 8.18
N VAL A 42 -0.52 3.69 7.93
CA VAL A 42 -1.59 4.62 8.37
C VAL A 42 -2.59 3.97 9.31
N GLY A 43 -2.56 2.66 9.49
CA GLY A 43 -3.42 1.97 10.43
C GLY A 43 -3.28 0.46 10.40
N THR A 44 -4.12 -0.18 11.20
CA THR A 44 -4.29 -1.63 11.31
C THR A 44 -5.79 -1.93 11.31
N GLY A 45 -6.19 -3.06 10.75
CA GLY A 45 -7.58 -3.52 10.80
C GLY A 45 -7.73 -4.94 10.26
N ASP A 46 -8.88 -5.54 10.51
CA ASP A 46 -9.18 -6.90 10.06
C ASP A 46 -9.75 -6.92 8.64
N LEU A 47 -9.21 -7.81 7.80
CA LEU A 47 -9.69 -8.09 6.46
C LEU A 47 -9.70 -9.60 6.21
N GLU A 48 -10.55 -10.05 5.29
CA GLU A 48 -10.43 -11.42 4.75
C GLU A 48 -9.11 -11.52 3.98
N PRO A 49 -8.22 -12.47 4.30
CA PRO A 49 -6.98 -12.64 3.56
C PRO A 49 -7.24 -13.32 2.21
N ASP A 50 -6.40 -13.00 1.22
CA ASP A 50 -6.45 -13.68 -0.10
C ASP A 50 -6.08 -15.17 0.02
N ASN A 51 -5.22 -15.50 0.98
CA ASN A 51 -4.86 -16.86 1.34
C ASN A 51 -5.53 -17.24 2.68
N PRO A 52 -6.40 -18.26 2.72
CA PRO A 52 -7.10 -18.68 3.95
C PRO A 52 -6.18 -19.07 5.12
N VAL A 53 -4.90 -19.34 4.85
CA VAL A 53 -3.91 -19.68 5.89
C VAL A 53 -3.39 -18.43 6.63
N ASP A 54 -3.49 -17.25 6.03
CA ASP A 54 -2.97 -16.02 6.62
C ASP A 54 -3.89 -15.46 7.72
N ASP A 55 -3.31 -14.67 8.64
CA ASP A 55 -4.06 -13.98 9.68
C ASP A 55 -4.89 -12.81 9.11
N ARG A 56 -6.03 -12.52 9.73
CA ARG A 56 -6.95 -11.45 9.32
C ARG A 56 -6.41 -10.05 9.58
N THR A 57 -5.46 -9.90 10.50
CA THR A 57 -4.89 -8.60 10.86
C THR A 57 -4.05 -8.07 9.70
N HIS A 58 -4.43 -6.91 9.16
CA HIS A 58 -3.70 -6.23 8.10
C HIS A 58 -3.17 -4.88 8.56
N TYR A 59 -1.94 -4.55 8.16
CA TYR A 59 -1.46 -3.18 8.17
C TYR A 59 -1.86 -2.48 6.87
N PHE A 60 -2.27 -1.22 6.99
CA PHE A 60 -2.60 -0.37 5.86
C PHE A 60 -1.46 0.59 5.57
N TYR A 61 -0.94 0.55 4.34
CA TYR A 61 0.11 1.44 3.85
C TYR A 61 -0.42 2.38 2.78
N ARG A 62 0.00 3.65 2.82
CA ARG A 62 -0.48 4.70 1.93
C ARG A 62 0.68 5.38 1.20
N ALA A 63 0.50 5.60 -0.11
CA ALA A 63 1.23 6.60 -0.88
C ALA A 63 0.25 7.72 -1.25
N ASP A 64 0.56 8.95 -0.87
CA ASP A 64 -0.17 10.13 -1.34
C ASP A 64 0.29 10.48 -2.76
N ARG A 65 -0.64 10.96 -3.61
CA ARG A 65 -0.26 11.46 -4.93
C ARG A 65 0.69 12.65 -4.76
N PRO A 66 1.81 12.72 -5.51
CA PRO A 66 2.63 13.92 -5.53
C PRO A 66 1.78 15.10 -5.99
N GLN A 67 1.70 16.15 -5.17
CA GLN A 67 1.21 17.43 -5.66
C GLN A 67 2.28 17.97 -6.61
N ALA A 68 1.88 18.52 -7.75
CA ALA A 68 2.82 19.34 -8.51
C ALA A 68 3.18 20.52 -7.60
N ASP A 69 4.45 20.69 -7.28
CA ASP A 69 4.92 21.96 -6.75
C ASP A 69 4.67 23.01 -7.85
N ASP A 70 3.90 24.05 -7.53
CA ASP A 70 3.69 25.24 -8.39
C ASP A 70 4.99 26.07 -8.50
#